data_AF-A0A6P2A107-F1
#
_entry.id   AF-A0A6P2A107-F1
#
_cell.length_a   1.000
_cell.length_b   1.000
_cell.length_c   1.000
_cell.angle_alpha   90.00
_cell.angle_beta   90.00
_cell.angle_gamma   90.00
#
_symmetry.space_group_name_H-M   'P 1'
#
loop_
_entity.id
_entity.type
_entity.pdbx_description
1 polymer ?
#
loop_
_entity_poly.entity_id
_entity_poly.type
_entity_poly.pdbx_seq_one_letter_code
_entity_poly.pdbx_strand_id
1 'polypeptide(L)'
;MAAAFDTGLNRERLAVYWDQIGGMRDDLFMDVCRTVVAHDQWFPTVARLRETYQDALRRERLRPVARLEVREPAPEVREWVRGQVRKLREALR
;
A
#
# COMPACT_ATOMS: atom_id res chain seq x y z
N MET A 1 -12.90 11.15 -10.58
CA MET A 1 -12.89 11.56 -9.16
C MET A 1 -13.31 13.02 -8.93
N ALA A 2 -12.94 13.98 -9.80
CA ALA A 2 -13.38 15.38 -9.64
C ALA A 2 -14.89 15.62 -9.87
N ALA A 3 -15.57 14.76 -10.64
CA ALA A 3 -16.98 14.95 -11.01
C ALA A 3 -18.01 14.65 -9.88
N ALA A 4 -17.57 14.18 -8.72
CA ALA A 4 -18.45 13.80 -7.60
C ALA A 4 -18.63 14.92 -6.55
N PHE A 5 -17.91 16.04 -6.68
CA PHE A 5 -17.87 17.07 -5.65
C PHE A 5 -18.12 18.46 -6.24
N ASP A 6 -19.00 19.20 -5.57
CA ASP A 6 -19.52 20.52 -5.97
C ASP A 6 -18.50 21.68 -5.83
N THR A 7 -17.21 21.36 -5.72
CA THR A 7 -16.16 22.37 -5.51
C THR A 7 -15.50 22.73 -6.82
N GLY A 8 -15.67 23.98 -7.24
CA GLY A 8 -14.89 24.61 -8.31
C GLY A 8 -13.40 24.66 -7.97
N LEU A 9 -12.68 23.58 -8.28
CA LEU A 9 -11.23 23.50 -8.22
C LEU A 9 -10.66 24.25 -9.44
N ASN A 10 -10.17 25.47 -9.21
CA ASN A 10 -9.39 26.17 -10.22
C ASN A 10 -8.02 25.48 -10.42
N ARG A 11 -7.39 25.74 -11.58
CA ARG A 11 -6.15 25.06 -11.98
C ARG A 11 -5.00 25.33 -11.01
N GLU A 12 -4.90 26.54 -10.45
CA GLU A 12 -3.85 26.85 -9.47
C GLU A 12 -4.01 26.07 -8.16
N ARG A 13 -5.25 25.94 -7.64
CA ARG A 13 -5.49 25.15 -6.42
C ARG A 13 -5.22 23.67 -6.65
N LEU A 14 -5.50 23.15 -7.85
CA LEU A 14 -5.15 21.79 -8.23
C LEU A 14 -3.63 21.56 -8.24
N ALA A 15 -2.85 22.53 -8.74
CA ALA A 15 -1.40 22.45 -8.74
C ALA A 15 -0.82 22.47 -7.32
N VAL A 16 -1.29 23.38 -6.46
CA VAL A 16 -0.89 23.45 -5.05
C VAL A 16 -1.31 22.19 -4.29
N TYR A 17 -2.50 21.69 -4.57
CA TYR A 17 -3.00 20.45 -3.98
C TYR A 17 -2.10 19.27 -4.35
N TRP A 18 -1.75 19.15 -5.63
CA TRP A 18 -0.88 18.07 -6.15
C TRP A 18 0.54 18.16 -5.58
N ASP A 19 1.12 19.36 -5.52
CA ASP A 19 2.43 19.60 -4.92
C ASP A 19 2.47 19.16 -3.45
N GLN A 20 1.41 19.45 -2.70
CA GLN A 20 1.30 19.07 -1.29
C GLN A 20 1.10 17.57 -1.05
N ILE A 21 0.74 16.78 -2.06
CA ILE A 21 0.56 15.32 -1.96
C ILE A 21 1.58 14.51 -2.75
N GLY A 22 2.41 15.15 -3.58
CA GLY A 22 3.32 14.49 -4.53
C GLY A 22 4.41 13.59 -3.93
N GLY A 23 4.56 13.58 -2.59
CA GLY A 23 5.47 12.66 -1.88
C GLY A 23 4.79 11.42 -1.28
N MET A 24 3.49 11.22 -1.51
CA MET A 24 2.74 10.07 -0.98
C MET A 24 2.87 8.85 -1.89
N ARG A 25 2.84 7.65 -1.31
CA ARG A 25 2.88 6.38 -2.05
C ARG A 25 1.51 6.13 -2.70
N ASP A 26 1.49 5.92 -4.01
CA ASP A 26 0.26 5.87 -4.82
C ASP A 26 -0.77 4.85 -4.32
N ASP A 27 -0.32 3.64 -3.98
CA ASP A 27 -1.15 2.54 -3.48
C ASP A 27 -1.89 2.93 -2.19
N LEU A 28 -1.15 3.44 -1.21
CA LEU A 28 -1.68 3.84 0.09
C LEU A 28 -2.55 5.11 -0.04
N PHE A 29 -2.13 6.04 -0.90
CA PHE A 29 -2.89 7.25 -1.20
C PHE A 29 -4.25 6.95 -1.83
N MET A 30 -4.33 5.98 -2.73
CA MET A 30 -5.59 5.57 -3.36
C MET A 30 -6.55 4.88 -2.39
N ASP A 31 -6.03 4.13 -1.41
CA ASP A 31 -6.84 3.56 -0.33
C ASP A 31 -7.36 4.63 0.64
N VAL A 32 -6.52 5.62 0.97
CA VAL A 32 -6.91 6.79 1.76
C VAL A 32 -7.98 7.60 1.05
N CYS A 33 -7.80 7.90 -0.24
CA CYS A 33 -8.79 8.59 -1.05
C CYS A 33 -10.13 7.85 -1.05
N ARG A 34 -10.14 6.53 -1.25
CA ARG A 34 -11.36 5.72 -1.19
C ARG A 34 -12.04 5.78 0.18
N THR A 35 -11.26 5.71 1.25
CA THR A 35 -11.78 5.77 2.62
C THR A 35 -12.43 7.12 2.91
N VAL A 36 -11.74 8.22 2.58
CA VAL A 36 -12.23 9.57 2.86
C VAL A 36 -13.44 9.91 1.98
N VAL A 37 -13.37 9.59 0.68
CA VAL A 37 -14.48 9.84 -0.26
C VAL A 37 -15.71 8.99 0.05
N ALA A 38 -15.56 7.79 0.60
CA ALA A 38 -16.69 6.96 1.00
C ALA A 38 -17.48 7.52 2.19
N HIS A 39 -16.88 8.41 2.99
CA HIS A 39 -17.45 8.94 4.21
C HIS A 39 -17.79 10.43 4.17
N ASP A 40 -17.25 11.18 3.21
CA ASP A 40 -17.46 12.64 3.10
C ASP A 40 -18.34 13.02 1.91
N GLN A 41 -19.27 13.95 2.14
CA GLN A 41 -20.14 14.54 1.11
C GLN A 41 -19.39 15.62 0.27
N TRP A 42 -18.19 16.02 0.68
CA TRP A 42 -17.42 17.14 0.11
C TRP A 42 -16.02 16.71 -0.30
N PHE A 43 -15.41 17.44 -1.25
CA PHE A 43 -14.03 17.14 -1.68
C PHE A 43 -13.10 17.32 -0.48
N PRO A 44 -12.27 16.30 -0.14
CA PRO A 44 -11.48 16.35 1.07
C PRO A 44 -10.38 17.42 0.97
N THR A 45 -10.13 18.07 2.11
CA THR A 45 -9.02 19.03 2.20
C THR A 45 -7.69 18.28 2.21
N VAL A 46 -6.62 18.97 1.78
CA VAL A 46 -5.25 18.40 1.82
C VAL A 46 -4.86 17.99 3.24
N ALA A 47 -5.23 18.80 4.24
CA ALA A 47 -4.97 18.49 5.65
C ALA A 47 -5.62 17.16 6.05
N ARG A 48 -6.90 16.96 5.68
CA ARG A 48 -7.64 15.73 5.97
C ARG A 48 -7.02 14.50 5.32
N LEU A 49 -6.59 14.61 4.06
CA LEU A 49 -5.89 13.51 3.38
C LEU A 49 -4.54 13.22 4.01
N ARG A 50 -3.76 14.24 4.39
CA ARG A 50 -2.47 14.08 5.05
C ARG A 50 -2.60 13.38 6.40
N GLU A 51 -3.56 13.79 7.22
CA GLU A 51 -3.84 13.14 8.51
C GLU A 51 -4.22 11.67 8.31
N THR A 52 -5.17 11.40 7.41
CA THR A 52 -5.65 10.05 7.15
C THR A 52 -4.54 9.17 6.55
N TYR A 53 -3.68 9.74 5.70
CA TYR A 53 -2.51 9.06 5.13
C TYR A 53 -1.45 8.76 6.20
N GLN A 54 -1.20 9.67 7.13
CA GLN A 54 -0.30 9.42 8.26
C GLN A 54 -0.85 8.34 9.20
N ASP A 55 -2.16 8.28 9.41
CA ASP A 55 -2.82 7.21 10.16
C ASP A 55 -2.71 5.88 9.43
N ALA A 56 -2.91 5.86 8.12
CA ALA A 56 -2.75 4.68 7.29
C ALA A 56 -1.31 4.17 7.29
N LEU A 57 -0.32 5.06 7.18
CA LEU A 57 1.11 4.74 7.33
C LEU A 57 1.42 4.17 8.71
N ARG A 58 0.88 4.75 9.78
CA ARG A 58 1.04 4.24 11.15
C ARG A 58 0.44 2.84 11.26
N ARG A 59 -0.75 2.61 10.73
CA ARG A 59 -1.40 1.29 10.70
C ARG A 59 -0.65 0.27 9.85
N GLU A 60 -0.02 0.68 8.75
CA GLU A 60 0.82 -0.18 7.94
C GLU A 60 2.11 -0.57 8.68
N ARG A 61 2.75 0.38 9.38
CA ARG A 61 3.93 0.11 10.22
C ARG A 61 3.61 -0.72 11.45
N LEU A 62 2.42 -0.53 12.02
CA LEU A 62 1.92 -1.25 13.19
C LEU A 62 1.17 -2.52 12.82
N ARG A 63 0.90 -2.79 11.53
CA ARG A 63 0.48 -4.11 11.11
C ARG A 63 1.62 -5.01 11.54
N PRO A 64 1.40 -5.95 12.49
CA PRO A 64 2.37 -7.02 12.65
C PRO A 64 2.53 -7.57 11.24
N VAL A 65 3.78 -7.69 10.74
CA VAL A 65 4.09 -8.51 9.59
C VAL A 65 3.23 -9.74 9.79
N ALA A 66 2.13 -9.84 9.04
CA ALA A 66 1.15 -10.87 9.24
C ALA A 66 2.00 -12.11 9.17
N ARG A 67 2.15 -12.80 10.32
CA ARG A 67 3.14 -13.87 10.51
C ARG A 67 3.12 -14.59 9.19
N LEU A 68 4.24 -14.56 8.47
CA LEU A 68 4.42 -15.46 7.34
C LEU A 68 4.01 -16.80 7.95
N GLU A 69 2.79 -17.24 7.63
CA GLU A 69 2.37 -18.57 7.97
C GLU A 69 3.36 -19.34 7.14
N VAL A 70 4.44 -19.78 7.78
CA VAL A 70 5.39 -20.71 7.21
C VAL A 70 4.58 -21.98 7.11
N ARG A 71 3.73 -22.00 6.08
CA ARG A 71 2.91 -23.12 5.70
C ARG A 71 3.94 -24.15 5.34
N GLU A 72 4.01 -25.18 6.18
CA GLU A 72 4.95 -26.27 5.98
C GLU A 72 4.90 -26.67 4.50
N PRO A 73 6.03 -26.56 3.76
CA PRO A 73 6.01 -26.81 2.33
C PRO A 73 5.52 -28.24 2.11
N ALA A 74 4.66 -28.43 1.11
CA ALA A 74 4.09 -29.72 0.77
C ALA A 74 5.20 -30.80 0.69
N PRO A 75 4.92 -32.06 1.05
CA PRO A 75 5.93 -33.12 1.13
C PRO A 75 6.78 -33.23 -0.15
N GLU A 76 6.13 -33.06 -1.30
CA GLU A 76 6.73 -33.07 -2.64
C GLU A 76 7.79 -31.97 -2.83
N VAL A 77 7.53 -30.76 -2.32
CA VAL A 77 8.46 -29.62 -2.38
C VAL A 77 9.67 -29.90 -1.49
N ARG A 78 9.48 -30.55 -0.33
CA ARG A 78 10.60 -30.91 0.57
C ARG A 78 11.54 -31.92 -0.07
N GLU A 79 10.99 -32.94 -0.72
CA GLU A 79 11.81 -33.94 -1.41
C GLU A 79 12.57 -33.34 -2.58
N TRP A 80 11.92 -32.48 -3.36
CA TRP A 80 12.57 -31.77 -4.46
C TRP A 80 13.73 -30.88 -3.97
N VAL A 81 13.51 -30.08 -2.92
CA VAL A 81 14.55 -29.22 -2.32
C VAL A 81 15.72 -30.05 -1.80
N ARG A 82 15.46 -31.17 -1.10
CA ARG A 82 16.54 -32.07 -0.65
C ARG A 82 17.34 -32.64 -1.81
N GLY A 83 16.66 -33.01 -2.91
CA GLY A 83 17.31 -33.48 -4.13
C GLY A 83 18.23 -32.43 -4.75
N GLN A 84 17.79 -31.17 -4.82
CA GLN A 84 18.59 -30.06 -5.33
C GLN A 84 19.81 -29.78 -4.44
N VAL A 85 19.64 -29.77 -3.12
CA VAL A 85 20.74 -29.59 -2.15
C VAL A 85 21.78 -30.72 -2.27
N ARG A 86 21.34 -31.96 -2.48
CA ARG A 86 22.25 -33.09 -2.70
C ARG A 86 23.08 -32.93 -3.97
N LYS A 87 22.42 -32.58 -5.09
CA LYS A 87 23.11 -32.33 -6.37
C LYS A 87 24.12 -31.18 -6.27
N LEU A 88 23.76 -30.10 -5.58
CA LEU A 88 24.66 -28.98 -5.31
C LEU A 88 25.87 -29.39 -4.47
N ARG A 89 25.68 -30.22 -3.44
CA ARG A 89 26.77 -30.75 -2.63
C ARG A 89 27.70 -31.68 -3.40
N GLU A 90 27.16 -32.48 -4.31
CA GLU A 90 27.95 -33.35 -5.19
C GLU A 90 28.73 -32.55 -6.24
N ALA A 91 28.16 -31.45 -6.75
CA ALA A 91 28.81 -30.58 -7.74
C ALA A 91 29.89 -29.65 -7.16
N LEU A 92 29.86 -29.39 -5.85
CA LEU A 92 30.84 -28.57 -5.13
C LEU A 92 32.00 -29.39 -4.54
N ARG A 93 32.05 -30.70 -4.82
CA ARG A 93 33.07 -31.62 -4.33
C ARG A 93 33.95 -32.09 -5.48
#